data_AF-A0A836H4T3-F1
#
_entry.id   AF-A0A836H4T3-F1
#
_cell.length_a   1.000
_cell.length_b   1.000
_cell.length_c   1.000
_cell.angle_alpha   90.00
_cell.angle_beta   90.00
_cell.angle_gamma   90.00
#
_symmetry.space_group_name_H-M   'P 1'
#
loop_
_entity.id
_entity.type
_entity.pdbx_description
1 polymer ?
#
loop_
_entity_poly.entity_id
_entity_poly.type
_entity_poly.pdbx_seq_one_letter_code
_entity_poly.pdbx_strand_id
1 'polypeptide(L)'
;MPKKVKEVSQSPEAAVNKSKEALKQHRKALKELHACTGRFTRALAAVAASFQRLASNTHTPVIIQSSGALVCGIDEVRDGVALQDLMEELNHLLSVRFEMMVESEYQLKESWKRKCKAEKTLALLRMQCDKLEPKKNADARAQELFMAENQKRRKHEVECLRLRAEFEDTWEEFVSRLGTLIYEDMRALSEQLHRLFSALSYQFRECKGSLLANAAAPLPLTVSP
;
A
#
# COMPACT_ATOMS: atom_id res chain seq x y z
N MET A 1 -26.90 -24.13 -15.30
CA MET A 1 -25.86 -23.60 -16.21
C MET A 1 -25.21 -22.38 -15.57
N PRO A 2 -23.92 -22.39 -15.25
CA PRO A 2 -23.27 -21.21 -14.69
C PRO A 2 -23.08 -20.16 -15.79
N LYS A 3 -23.51 -18.93 -15.50
CA LYS A 3 -23.35 -17.77 -16.37
C LYS A 3 -21.85 -17.53 -16.58
N LYS A 4 -21.38 -17.60 -17.83
CA LYS A 4 -20.08 -17.07 -18.24
C LYS A 4 -20.03 -15.61 -17.82
N VAL A 5 -19.25 -15.31 -16.80
CA VAL A 5 -18.82 -13.96 -16.48
C VAL A 5 -18.09 -13.48 -17.73
N LYS A 6 -18.66 -12.49 -18.42
CA LYS A 6 -17.93 -11.74 -19.44
C LYS A 6 -16.79 -11.06 -18.70
N GLU A 7 -15.60 -11.64 -18.75
CA GLU A 7 -14.37 -10.88 -18.54
C GLU A 7 -14.37 -9.77 -19.56
N VAL A 8 -14.78 -8.59 -19.10
CA VAL A 8 -14.51 -7.34 -19.81
C VAL A 8 -13.00 -7.21 -19.72
N SER A 9 -12.30 -7.65 -20.77
CA SER A 9 -10.87 -7.41 -20.94
C SER A 9 -10.68 -5.91 -21.03
N GLN A 10 -10.49 -5.28 -19.86
CA GLN A 10 -10.07 -3.89 -19.79
C GLN A 10 -8.74 -3.81 -20.53
N SER A 11 -8.61 -2.84 -21.45
CA SER A 11 -7.33 -2.59 -22.11
C SER A 11 -6.23 -2.50 -21.04
N PRO A 12 -5.07 -3.14 -21.22
CA PRO A 12 -3.96 -3.03 -20.29
C PRO A 12 -3.60 -1.58 -19.96
N GLU A 13 -3.79 -0.63 -20.87
CA GLU A 13 -3.62 0.81 -20.60
C GLU A 13 -4.58 1.35 -19.53
N ALA A 14 -5.87 0.97 -19.61
CA ALA A 14 -6.86 1.38 -18.62
C ALA A 14 -6.52 0.78 -17.25
N ALA A 15 -6.02 -0.47 -17.26
CA ALA A 15 -5.61 -1.15 -16.05
C ALA A 15 -4.33 -0.55 -15.44
N VAL A 16 -3.33 -0.18 -16.25
CA VAL A 16 -2.10 0.53 -15.82
C VAL A 16 -2.43 1.88 -15.19
N ASN A 17 -3.33 2.65 -15.80
CA ASN A 17 -3.73 3.94 -15.25
C ASN A 17 -4.48 3.80 -13.92
N LYS A 18 -5.32 2.76 -13.81
CA LYS A 18 -6.05 2.45 -12.58
C LYS A 18 -5.12 2.00 -11.46
N SER A 19 -4.13 1.16 -11.75
CA SER A 19 -3.14 0.72 -10.75
C SER A 19 -2.24 1.85 -10.29
N LYS A 20 -1.86 2.78 -11.17
CA LYS A 20 -1.15 4.01 -10.81
C LYS A 20 -1.95 4.88 -9.82
N GLU A 21 -3.23 5.09 -10.07
CA GLU A 21 -4.08 5.87 -9.16
C GLU A 21 -4.26 5.14 -7.82
N ALA A 22 -4.45 3.82 -7.84
CA ALA A 22 -4.52 3.01 -6.62
C ALA A 22 -3.24 3.12 -5.77
N LEU A 23 -2.07 3.05 -6.41
CA LEU A 23 -0.77 3.24 -5.75
C LEU A 23 -0.64 4.63 -5.11
N LYS A 24 -1.06 5.67 -5.83
CA LYS A 24 -1.05 7.04 -5.31
C LYS A 24 -1.96 7.19 -4.10
N GLN A 25 -3.14 6.59 -4.13
CA GLN A 25 -4.09 6.59 -3.01
C GLN A 25 -3.55 5.81 -1.81
N HIS A 26 -2.97 4.62 -2.02
CA HIS A 26 -2.32 3.83 -0.97
C HIS A 26 -1.20 4.64 -0.29
N ARG A 27 -0.33 5.26 -1.09
CA ARG A 27 0.75 6.12 -0.56
C ARG A 27 0.20 7.29 0.27
N LYS A 28 -0.87 7.92 -0.21
CA LYS A 28 -1.51 9.02 0.50
C LYS A 28 -2.09 8.55 1.83
N ALA A 29 -2.79 7.42 1.84
CA ALA A 29 -3.35 6.83 3.06
C ALA A 29 -2.26 6.50 4.09
N LEU A 30 -1.14 5.91 3.67
CA LEU A 30 -0.01 5.62 4.57
C LEU A 30 0.64 6.88 5.15
N LYS A 31 0.78 7.95 4.35
CA LYS A 31 1.27 9.25 4.85
C LYS A 31 0.32 9.87 5.87
N GLU A 32 -0.99 9.79 5.61
CA GLU A 32 -2.01 10.26 6.54
C GLU A 32 -2.00 9.45 7.84
N LEU A 33 -1.86 8.12 7.75
CA LEU A 33 -1.73 7.24 8.90
C LEU A 33 -0.48 7.57 9.71
N HIS A 34 0.68 7.74 9.06
CA HIS A 34 1.93 8.16 9.72
C HIS A 34 1.78 9.50 10.43
N ALA A 35 1.19 10.50 9.78
CA ALA A 35 0.92 11.79 10.41
C ALA A 35 -0.08 11.68 11.59
N CYS A 36 -1.08 10.79 11.47
CA CYS A 36 -2.03 10.49 12.53
C CYS A 36 -1.33 9.86 13.74
N THR A 37 -0.49 8.84 13.53
CA THR A 37 0.32 8.19 14.57
C THR A 37 1.22 9.19 15.29
N GLY A 38 1.85 10.11 14.56
CA GLY A 38 2.65 11.18 15.17
C GLY A 38 1.82 12.15 16.03
N ARG A 39 0.61 12.52 15.61
CA ARG A 39 -0.32 13.33 16.42
C ARG A 39 -0.81 12.56 17.66
N PHE A 40 -1.11 11.28 17.48
CA PHE A 40 -1.55 10.39 18.55
C PHE A 40 -0.49 10.24 19.64
N THR A 41 0.77 10.05 19.26
CA THR A 41 1.94 10.02 20.16
C THR A 41 2.00 11.28 21.03
N ARG A 42 1.85 12.47 20.41
CA ARG A 42 1.84 13.74 21.16
C ARG A 42 0.63 13.88 22.08
N ALA A 43 -0.54 13.41 21.65
CA ALA A 43 -1.75 13.44 22.47
C ALA A 43 -1.60 12.55 23.71
N LEU A 44 -1.04 11.33 23.56
CA LEU A 44 -0.73 10.44 24.68
C LEU A 44 0.23 11.10 25.68
N ALA A 45 1.29 11.75 25.20
CA ALA A 45 2.21 12.49 26.06
C ALA A 45 1.52 13.64 26.83
N ALA A 46 0.60 14.36 26.17
CA ALA A 46 -0.17 15.41 26.84
C ALA A 46 -1.14 14.88 27.90
N VAL A 47 -1.74 13.70 27.67
CA VAL A 47 -2.58 13.00 28.65
C VAL A 47 -1.75 12.58 29.85
N ALA A 48 -0.60 11.93 29.63
CA ALA A 48 0.33 11.55 30.69
C ALA A 48 0.74 12.76 31.54
N ALA A 49 1.15 13.86 30.90
CA ALA A 49 1.51 15.10 31.60
C ALA A 49 0.35 15.67 32.43
N SER A 50 -0.90 15.55 31.96
CA SER A 50 -2.09 16.01 32.70
C SER A 50 -2.32 15.16 33.96
N PHE A 51 -2.17 13.83 33.87
CA PHE A 51 -2.29 12.94 35.03
C PHE A 51 -1.14 13.13 36.03
N GLN A 52 0.07 13.39 35.56
CA GLN A 52 1.18 13.80 36.43
C GLN A 52 0.85 15.07 37.21
N ARG A 53 0.35 16.11 36.54
CA ARG A 53 -0.07 17.36 37.21
C ARG A 53 -1.19 17.11 38.23
N LEU A 54 -2.16 16.27 37.90
CA LEU A 54 -3.23 15.89 38.82
C LEU A 54 -2.66 15.21 40.07
N ALA A 55 -1.75 14.25 39.90
CA ALA A 55 -1.10 13.55 40.99
C ALA A 55 -0.28 14.49 41.88
N SER A 56 0.42 15.47 41.31
CA SER A 56 1.21 16.45 42.08
C SER A 56 0.36 17.45 42.86
N ASN A 57 -0.87 17.73 42.42
CA ASN A 57 -1.74 18.76 43.01
C ASN A 57 -2.84 18.20 43.93
N THR A 58 -2.89 16.88 44.12
CA THR A 58 -3.88 16.22 45.00
C THR A 58 -3.21 15.57 46.20
N HIS A 59 -3.95 15.48 47.31
CA HIS A 59 -3.55 14.73 48.50
C HIS A 59 -4.25 13.37 48.62
N THR A 60 -5.11 13.01 47.66
CA THR A 60 -5.84 11.75 47.68
C THR A 60 -4.93 10.61 47.19
N PRO A 61 -4.49 9.68 48.06
CA PRO A 61 -3.47 8.68 47.70
C PRO A 61 -3.88 7.79 46.52
N VAL A 62 -5.17 7.45 46.45
CA VAL A 62 -5.76 6.65 45.36
C VAL A 62 -5.61 7.35 44.01
N ILE A 63 -5.83 8.67 43.96
CA ILE A 63 -5.67 9.45 42.72
C ILE A 63 -4.20 9.52 42.33
N ILE A 64 -3.29 9.73 43.31
CA ILE A 64 -1.84 9.75 43.07
C ILE A 64 -1.38 8.41 42.47
N GLN A 65 -1.74 7.29 43.10
CA GLN A 65 -1.35 5.95 42.66
C GLN A 65 -1.95 5.60 41.29
N SER A 66 -3.25 5.82 41.10
CA SER A 66 -3.92 5.47 39.84
C SER A 66 -3.42 6.32 38.67
N SER A 67 -3.20 7.62 38.91
CA SER A 67 -2.64 8.54 37.91
C SER A 67 -1.19 8.18 37.57
N GLY A 68 -0.37 7.84 38.57
CA GLY A 68 1.01 7.42 38.37
C GLY A 68 1.11 6.12 37.57
N ALA A 69 0.29 5.11 37.90
CA ALA A 69 0.23 3.85 37.16
C ALA A 69 -0.21 4.06 35.71
N LEU A 70 -1.22 4.91 35.46
CA LEU A 70 -1.65 5.23 34.10
C LEU A 70 -0.56 5.95 33.30
N VAL A 71 0.18 6.87 33.92
CA VAL A 71 1.31 7.55 33.28
C VAL A 71 2.37 6.54 32.86
N CYS A 72 2.80 5.66 33.77
CA CYS A 72 3.74 4.59 33.44
C CYS A 72 3.22 3.71 32.29
N GLY A 73 1.95 3.30 32.34
CA GLY A 73 1.34 2.49 31.29
C GLY A 73 1.23 3.20 29.93
N ILE A 74 0.97 4.52 29.91
CA ILE A 74 0.99 5.31 28.68
C ILE A 74 2.41 5.43 28.13
N ASP A 75 3.39 5.67 29.00
CA ASP A 75 4.81 5.74 28.61
C ASP A 75 5.30 4.37 28.11
N GLU A 76 4.89 3.24 28.70
CA GLU A 76 5.18 1.90 28.19
C GLU A 76 4.61 1.65 26.79
N VAL A 77 3.42 2.18 26.48
CA VAL A 77 2.86 2.07 25.14
C VAL A 77 3.56 3.00 24.15
N ARG A 78 3.92 4.21 24.59
CA ARG A 78 4.53 5.25 23.76
C ARG A 78 6.00 4.99 23.46
N ASP A 79 6.77 4.73 24.50
CA ASP A 79 8.23 4.58 24.51
C ASP A 79 8.65 3.11 24.50
N GLY A 80 7.71 2.18 24.70
CA GLY A 80 7.92 0.76 24.46
C GLY A 80 7.69 0.35 23.00
N VAL A 81 7.60 -0.95 22.79
CA VAL A 81 7.72 -1.57 21.46
C VAL A 81 6.52 -1.25 20.56
N ALA A 82 5.29 -1.14 21.09
CA ALA A 82 4.08 -1.14 20.26
C ALA A 82 3.91 0.08 19.34
N LEU A 83 4.08 1.31 19.84
CA LEU A 83 3.91 2.52 19.03
C LEU A 83 5.13 2.79 18.15
N GLN A 84 6.32 2.45 18.64
CA GLN A 84 7.55 2.52 17.89
C GLN A 84 7.56 1.53 16.72
N ASP A 85 7.18 0.27 16.94
CA ASP A 85 7.03 -0.73 15.88
C ASP A 85 6.06 -0.26 14.79
N LEU A 86 4.93 0.33 15.16
CA LEU A 86 3.97 0.87 14.18
C LEU A 86 4.59 1.99 13.35
N MET A 87 5.37 2.88 13.97
CA MET A 87 6.06 3.95 13.26
C MET A 87 7.18 3.43 12.35
N GLU A 88 7.97 2.48 12.82
CA GLU A 88 9.04 1.84 12.05
C GLU A 88 8.46 1.08 10.85
N GLU A 89 7.38 0.34 11.05
CA GLU A 89 6.65 -0.34 9.97
C GLU A 89 6.15 0.69 8.94
N LEU A 90 5.48 1.76 9.37
CA LEU A 90 5.01 2.82 8.47
C LEU A 90 6.15 3.46 7.66
N ASN A 91 7.31 3.67 8.28
CA ASN A 91 8.50 4.20 7.61
C ASN A 91 9.10 3.23 6.61
N HIS A 92 9.18 1.94 6.97
CA HIS A 92 9.63 0.87 6.09
C HIS A 92 8.72 0.77 4.85
N LEU A 93 7.40 0.75 5.06
CA LEU A 93 6.40 0.73 4.01
C LEU A 93 6.54 1.95 3.08
N LEU A 94 6.63 3.16 3.63
CA LEU A 94 6.71 4.40 2.86
C LEU A 94 8.03 4.58 2.08
N SER A 95 9.10 3.90 2.50
CA SER A 95 10.43 4.02 1.90
C SER A 95 10.73 2.82 1.01
N VAL A 96 11.12 1.69 1.60
CA VAL A 96 11.68 0.53 0.89
C VAL A 96 10.64 -0.10 -0.04
N ARG A 97 9.43 -0.36 0.45
CA ARG A 97 8.40 -1.02 -0.38
C ARG A 97 7.91 -0.13 -1.52
N PHE A 98 7.75 1.18 -1.28
CA PHE A 98 7.35 2.10 -2.36
C PHE A 98 8.42 2.25 -3.43
N GLU A 99 9.71 2.26 -3.07
CA GLU A 99 10.80 2.27 -4.05
C GLU A 99 10.76 1.04 -4.96
N MET A 100 10.55 -0.16 -4.40
CA MET A 100 10.39 -1.39 -5.18
C MET A 100 9.20 -1.34 -6.14
N MET A 101 8.08 -0.75 -5.71
CA MET A 101 6.90 -0.60 -6.56
C MET A 101 7.10 0.41 -7.69
N VAL A 102 7.84 1.51 -7.44
CA VAL A 102 8.19 2.50 -8.47
C VAL A 102 9.07 1.89 -9.54
N GLU A 103 10.06 1.07 -9.15
CA GLU A 103 10.92 0.36 -10.10
C GLU A 103 10.11 -0.63 -10.94
N SER A 104 9.20 -1.39 -10.31
CA SER A 104 8.32 -2.32 -11.03
C SER A 104 7.39 -1.58 -12.02
N GLU A 105 6.86 -0.40 -11.64
CA GLU A 105 6.06 0.45 -12.53
C GLU A 105 6.91 0.98 -13.70
N TYR A 106 8.19 1.31 -13.46
CA TYR A 106 9.11 1.75 -14.50
C TYR A 106 9.35 0.65 -15.54
N GLN A 107 9.65 -0.58 -15.10
CA GLN A 107 9.86 -1.72 -15.99
C GLN A 107 8.63 -2.02 -16.86
N LEU A 108 7.44 -1.97 -16.25
CA LEU A 108 6.17 -2.13 -16.97
C LEU A 108 5.97 -1.05 -18.04
N LYS A 109 6.28 0.21 -17.73
CA LYS A 109 6.21 1.32 -18.71
C LYS A 109 7.18 1.13 -19.86
N GLU A 110 8.41 0.68 -19.59
CA GLU A 110 9.40 0.41 -20.63
C GLU A 110 8.97 -0.74 -21.54
N SER A 111 8.43 -1.82 -20.96
CA SER A 111 7.86 -2.94 -21.74
C SER A 111 6.69 -2.47 -22.63
N TRP A 112 5.78 -1.66 -22.08
CA TRP A 112 4.69 -1.07 -22.84
C TRP A 112 5.17 -0.18 -23.99
N LYS A 113 6.16 0.69 -23.75
CA LYS A 113 6.75 1.54 -24.80
C LYS A 113 7.36 0.70 -25.92
N ARG A 114 8.08 -0.38 -25.60
CA ARG A 114 8.67 -1.30 -26.58
C ARG A 114 7.57 -1.95 -27.43
N LYS A 115 6.53 -2.49 -26.80
CA LYS A 115 5.35 -3.06 -27.47
C LYS A 115 4.70 -2.04 -28.41
N CYS A 116 4.34 -0.85 -27.92
CA CYS A 116 3.67 0.16 -28.73
C CYS A 116 4.54 0.64 -29.92
N LYS A 117 5.86 0.74 -29.72
CA LYS A 117 6.79 1.07 -30.82
C LYS A 117 6.77 -0.03 -31.88
N ALA A 118 6.85 -1.30 -31.48
CA ALA A 118 6.81 -2.42 -32.40
C ALA A 118 5.48 -2.51 -33.16
N GLU A 119 4.35 -2.25 -32.50
CA GLU A 119 3.02 -2.22 -33.13
C GLU A 119 2.89 -1.10 -34.18
N LYS A 120 3.41 0.09 -33.87
CA LYS A 120 3.46 1.21 -34.83
C LYS A 120 4.31 0.86 -36.05
N THR A 121 5.50 0.28 -35.84
CA THR A 121 6.36 -0.18 -36.94
C THR A 121 5.68 -1.26 -37.77
N LEU A 122 4.98 -2.21 -37.14
CA LEU A 122 4.23 -3.24 -37.86
C LEU A 122 3.14 -2.64 -38.74
N ALA A 123 2.39 -1.66 -38.23
CA ALA A 123 1.37 -0.96 -39.00
C ALA A 123 1.96 -0.25 -40.23
N LEU A 124 3.14 0.38 -40.09
CA LEU A 124 3.86 0.99 -41.21
C LEU A 124 4.28 -0.05 -42.26
N LEU A 125 4.84 -1.18 -41.83
CA LEU A 125 5.27 -2.26 -42.74
C LEU A 125 4.08 -2.89 -43.47
N ARG A 126 2.93 -3.05 -42.79
CA ARG A 126 1.68 -3.50 -43.42
C ARG A 126 1.25 -2.53 -44.52
N MET A 127 1.16 -1.24 -44.22
CA MET A 127 0.82 -0.22 -45.23
C MET A 127 1.80 -0.19 -46.41
N GLN A 128 3.09 -0.42 -46.17
CA GLN A 128 4.09 -0.52 -47.26
C GLN A 128 3.87 -1.76 -48.12
N CYS A 129 3.60 -2.92 -47.51
CA CYS A 129 3.27 -4.14 -48.24
C CYS A 129 1.98 -3.99 -49.06
N ASP A 130 0.93 -3.38 -48.50
CA ASP A 130 -0.34 -3.16 -49.18
C ASP A 130 -0.18 -2.25 -50.41
N LYS A 131 0.70 -1.24 -50.32
CA LYS A 131 1.05 -0.37 -51.46
C LYS A 131 1.85 -1.08 -52.56
N LEU A 132 2.62 -2.08 -52.18
CA LEU A 132 3.47 -2.87 -53.09
C LEU A 132 2.75 -4.11 -53.62
N GLU A 133 1.48 -4.32 -53.27
CA GLU A 133 0.73 -5.49 -53.68
C GLU A 133 0.66 -5.58 -55.22
N PRO A 134 1.23 -6.64 -55.81
CA PRO A 134 1.37 -6.71 -57.26
C PRO A 134 0.00 -6.90 -57.92
N LYS A 135 -0.31 -6.05 -58.92
CA LYS A 135 -1.46 -6.25 -59.80
C LYS A 135 -1.25 -7.48 -60.68
N LYS A 136 -2.34 -8.05 -61.24
CA LYS A 136 -2.27 -9.09 -62.28
C LYS A 136 -1.30 -8.62 -63.38
N ASN A 137 -0.24 -9.40 -63.63
CA ASN A 137 0.86 -9.13 -64.57
C ASN A 137 2.00 -8.20 -64.09
N ALA A 138 2.26 -8.11 -62.78
CA ALA A 138 3.45 -7.42 -62.27
C ALA A 138 4.75 -8.05 -62.80
N ASP A 139 5.76 -7.21 -63.07
CA ASP A 139 7.08 -7.69 -63.48
C ASP A 139 7.83 -8.39 -62.33
N ALA A 140 8.86 -9.16 -62.68
CA ALA A 140 9.64 -9.94 -61.71
C ALA A 140 10.28 -9.05 -60.62
N ARG A 141 10.65 -7.82 -60.96
CA ARG A 141 11.30 -6.88 -60.03
C ARG A 141 10.31 -6.34 -59.00
N ALA A 142 9.08 -6.02 -59.40
CA ALA A 142 7.99 -5.64 -58.49
C ALA A 142 7.63 -6.81 -57.56
N GLN A 143 7.66 -8.04 -58.08
CA GLN A 143 7.40 -9.23 -57.30
C GLN A 143 8.51 -9.51 -56.27
N GLU A 144 9.78 -9.34 -56.64
CA GLU A 144 10.92 -9.41 -55.71
C GLU A 144 10.86 -8.34 -54.61
N LEU A 145 10.53 -7.09 -54.96
CA LEU A 145 10.39 -5.99 -53.99
C LEU A 145 9.25 -6.26 -52.98
N PHE A 146 8.10 -6.73 -53.47
CA PHE A 146 6.99 -7.13 -52.59
C PHE A 146 7.41 -8.27 -51.64
N MET A 147 8.08 -9.31 -52.15
CA MET A 147 8.51 -10.43 -51.32
C MET A 147 9.53 -10.01 -50.26
N ALA A 148 10.45 -9.10 -50.58
CA ALA A 148 11.42 -8.56 -49.63
C ALA A 148 10.74 -7.78 -48.49
N GLU A 149 9.80 -6.89 -48.80
CA GLU A 149 9.06 -6.13 -47.77
C GLU A 149 8.10 -7.02 -46.97
N ASN A 150 7.44 -7.98 -47.62
CA ASN A 150 6.60 -8.96 -46.94
C ASN A 150 7.40 -9.83 -45.97
N GLN A 151 8.64 -10.21 -46.33
CA GLN A 151 9.53 -10.94 -45.43
C GLN A 151 9.94 -10.09 -44.22
N LYS A 152 10.24 -8.79 -44.41
CA LYS A 152 10.50 -7.86 -43.29
C LYS A 152 9.28 -7.75 -42.39
N ARG A 153 8.08 -7.58 -42.96
CA ARG A 153 6.81 -7.54 -42.22
C ARG A 153 6.60 -8.79 -41.38
N ARG A 154 6.78 -9.99 -41.95
CA ARG A 154 6.62 -11.27 -41.24
C ARG A 154 7.61 -11.41 -40.08
N LYS A 155 8.88 -11.05 -40.29
CA LYS A 155 9.88 -11.03 -39.20
C LYS A 155 9.46 -10.09 -38.07
N HIS A 156 8.97 -8.91 -38.43
CA HIS A 156 8.52 -7.92 -37.45
C HIS A 156 7.19 -8.31 -36.77
N GLU A 157 6.33 -9.10 -37.42
CA GLU A 157 5.15 -9.72 -36.79
C GLU A 157 5.54 -10.65 -35.63
N VAL A 158 6.56 -11.49 -35.83
CA VAL A 158 7.07 -12.38 -34.78
C VAL A 158 7.61 -11.58 -33.60
N GLU A 159 8.41 -10.54 -33.86
CA GLU A 159 8.92 -9.67 -32.79
C GLU A 159 7.80 -8.94 -32.05
N CYS A 160 6.77 -8.49 -32.77
CA CYS A 160 5.60 -7.86 -32.17
C CYS A 160 4.83 -8.82 -31.25
N LEU A 161 4.67 -10.09 -31.66
CA LEU A 161 4.07 -11.13 -30.82
C LEU A 161 4.91 -11.40 -29.57
N ARG A 162 6.24 -11.49 -29.72
CA ARG A 162 7.18 -11.67 -28.60
C ARG A 162 7.06 -10.53 -27.58
N LEU A 163 7.04 -9.27 -28.04
CA LEU A 163 6.91 -8.09 -27.17
C LEU A 163 5.53 -7.96 -26.53
N ARG A 164 4.46 -8.47 -27.16
CA ARG A 164 3.14 -8.57 -26.52
C ARG A 164 3.15 -9.54 -25.36
N ALA A 165 3.68 -10.74 -25.57
CA ALA A 165 3.83 -11.73 -24.52
C ALA A 165 4.70 -11.21 -23.37
N GLU A 166 5.86 -10.60 -23.68
CA GLU A 166 6.73 -9.97 -22.67
C GLU A 166 5.98 -8.93 -21.83
N PHE A 167 5.14 -8.09 -22.46
CA PHE A 167 4.34 -7.11 -21.75
C PHE A 167 3.22 -7.74 -20.90
N GLU A 168 2.55 -8.78 -21.40
CA GLU A 168 1.52 -9.51 -20.66
C GLU A 168 2.10 -10.19 -19.42
N ASP A 169 3.25 -10.87 -19.56
CA ASP A 169 3.98 -11.48 -18.44
C ASP A 169 4.39 -10.42 -17.40
N THR A 170 5.00 -9.32 -17.86
CA THR A 170 5.41 -8.20 -16.98
C THR A 170 4.20 -7.59 -16.26
N TRP A 171 3.06 -7.50 -16.95
CA TRP A 171 1.83 -6.95 -16.41
C TRP A 171 1.23 -7.86 -15.32
N GLU A 172 1.14 -9.16 -15.57
CA GLU A 172 0.64 -10.13 -14.59
C GLU A 172 1.52 -10.19 -13.35
N GLU A 173 2.85 -10.20 -13.54
CA GLU A 173 3.82 -10.14 -12.44
C GLU A 173 3.67 -8.87 -11.61
N PHE A 174 3.52 -7.72 -12.26
CA PHE A 174 3.29 -6.44 -11.59
C PHE A 174 2.00 -6.43 -10.77
N VAL A 175 0.87 -6.87 -11.35
CA VAL A 175 -0.43 -6.88 -10.67
C VAL A 175 -0.43 -7.84 -9.49
N SER A 176 0.13 -9.03 -9.66
CA SER A 176 0.26 -10.03 -8.60
C SER A 176 1.08 -9.50 -7.43
N ARG A 177 2.26 -8.94 -7.71
CA ARG A 177 3.12 -8.31 -6.69
C ARG A 177 2.43 -7.17 -5.97
N LEU A 178 1.76 -6.28 -6.72
CA LEU A 178 1.04 -5.14 -6.16
C LEU A 178 -0.08 -5.60 -5.21
N GLY A 179 -0.86 -6.60 -5.62
CA GLY A 179 -1.94 -7.15 -4.81
C GLY A 179 -1.43 -7.75 -3.49
N THR A 180 -0.38 -8.58 -3.57
CA THR A 180 0.26 -9.18 -2.40
C THR A 180 0.83 -8.12 -1.46
N LEU A 181 1.56 -7.13 -2.00
CA LEU A 181 2.17 -6.07 -1.19
C LEU A 181 1.10 -5.27 -0.42
N ILE A 182 0.05 -4.80 -1.09
CA ILE A 182 -1.01 -4.04 -0.43
C ILE A 182 -1.69 -4.88 0.66
N TYR A 183 -1.94 -6.17 0.39
CA TYR A 183 -2.55 -7.06 1.36
C TYR A 183 -1.66 -7.26 2.60
N GLU A 184 -0.37 -7.50 2.40
CA GLU A 184 0.61 -7.64 3.48
C GLU A 184 0.76 -6.36 4.29
N ASP A 185 0.84 -5.19 3.63
CA ASP A 185 0.88 -3.88 4.29
C ASP A 185 -0.34 -3.72 5.20
N MET A 186 -1.54 -3.98 4.67
CA MET A 186 -2.79 -3.82 5.41
C MET A 186 -2.87 -4.79 6.59
N ARG A 187 -2.40 -6.04 6.41
CA ARG A 187 -2.36 -7.05 7.46
C ARG A 187 -1.41 -6.63 8.58
N ALA A 188 -0.16 -6.30 8.26
CA ALA A 188 0.85 -5.90 9.23
C ALA A 188 0.40 -4.67 10.03
N LEU A 189 -0.12 -3.64 9.35
CA LEU A 189 -0.65 -2.43 10.00
C LEU A 189 -1.85 -2.73 10.90
N SER A 190 -2.77 -3.59 10.46
CA SER A 190 -3.93 -3.96 11.27
C SER A 190 -3.54 -4.71 12.54
N GLU A 191 -2.57 -5.62 12.45
CA GLU A 191 -2.04 -6.35 13.60
C GLU A 191 -1.37 -5.39 14.59
N GLN A 192 -0.54 -4.46 14.12
CA GLN A 192 0.13 -3.47 14.98
C GLN A 192 -0.86 -2.49 15.63
N LEU A 193 -1.83 -1.97 14.87
CA LEU A 193 -2.89 -1.12 15.41
C LEU A 193 -3.72 -1.85 16.47
N HIS A 194 -4.05 -3.13 16.23
CA HIS A 194 -4.79 -3.92 17.21
C HIS A 194 -4.01 -4.11 18.52
N ARG A 195 -2.71 -4.41 18.45
CA ARG A 195 -1.84 -4.52 19.62
C ARG A 195 -1.79 -3.20 20.40
N LEU A 196 -1.57 -2.09 19.69
CA LEU A 196 -1.52 -0.75 20.27
C LEU A 196 -2.81 -0.40 21.02
N PHE A 197 -3.96 -0.55 20.36
CA PHE A 197 -5.25 -0.20 20.97
C PHE A 197 -5.61 -1.13 22.13
N SER A 198 -5.23 -2.40 22.05
CA SER A 198 -5.45 -3.37 23.14
C SER A 198 -4.63 -3.01 24.38
N ALA A 199 -3.36 -2.67 24.20
CA ALA A 199 -2.48 -2.23 25.28
C ALA A 199 -3.01 -0.97 25.95
N LEU A 200 -3.40 0.06 25.19
CA LEU A 200 -3.98 1.28 25.75
C LEU A 200 -5.29 1.00 26.49
N SER A 201 -6.18 0.23 25.88
CA SER A 201 -7.46 -0.14 26.50
C SER A 201 -7.28 -0.86 27.83
N TYR A 202 -6.24 -1.68 27.96
CA TYR A 202 -5.87 -2.30 29.23
C TYR A 202 -5.45 -1.25 30.27
N GLN A 203 -4.49 -0.38 29.94
CA GLN A 203 -4.00 0.66 30.88
C GLN A 203 -5.12 1.58 31.40
N PHE A 204 -6.03 2.00 30.52
CA PHE A 204 -7.18 2.82 30.93
C PHE A 204 -8.19 2.05 31.80
N ARG A 205 -8.41 0.76 31.54
CA ARG A 205 -9.31 -0.06 32.36
C ARG A 205 -8.75 -0.30 33.75
N GLU A 206 -7.46 -0.59 33.87
CA GLU A 206 -6.78 -0.76 35.16
C GLU A 206 -6.91 0.53 35.98
N CYS A 207 -6.57 1.69 35.41
CA CYS A 207 -6.72 2.97 36.10
C CYS A 207 -8.15 3.23 36.56
N LYS A 208 -9.15 2.98 35.70
CA LYS A 208 -10.57 3.13 36.06
C LYS A 208 -10.97 2.17 37.19
N GLY A 209 -10.52 0.93 37.13
CA GLY A 209 -10.77 -0.09 38.16
C GLY A 209 -10.23 0.33 39.51
N SER A 210 -8.98 0.80 39.57
CA SER A 210 -8.36 1.29 40.81
C SER A 210 -9.10 2.48 41.43
N LEU A 211 -9.59 3.41 40.61
CA LEU A 211 -10.38 4.55 41.08
C LEU A 211 -11.74 4.11 41.66
N LEU A 212 -12.42 3.17 41.00
CA LEU A 212 -13.74 2.70 41.42
C LEU A 212 -13.70 1.79 42.65
N ALA A 213 -12.72 0.88 42.73
CA ALA A 213 -12.59 -0.04 43.86
C ALA A 213 -12.40 0.70 45.20
N ASN A 214 -11.68 1.82 45.17
CA ASN A 214 -11.42 2.63 46.36
C ASN A 214 -12.54 3.62 46.71
N ALA A 215 -13.43 3.94 45.77
CA ALA A 215 -14.63 4.74 46.05
C ALA A 215 -15.69 3.95 46.85
N ALA A 216 -15.61 2.61 46.85
CA ALA A 216 -16.53 1.71 47.54
C ALA A 216 -16.07 1.27 48.94
N ALA A 217 -14.86 1.67 49.38
CA ALA A 217 -14.36 1.33 50.71
C ALA A 217 -15.05 2.18 51.79
N PRO A 218 -15.69 1.58 52.81
CA PRO A 218 -16.26 2.35 53.92
C PRO A 218 -15.16 3.08 54.67
N LEU A 219 -15.35 4.38 54.96
CA LEU A 219 -14.54 5.10 55.93
C LEU A 219 -14.56 4.35 57.26
N PRO A 220 -13.40 4.07 57.90
CA PRO A 220 -13.41 3.54 59.24
C PRO A 220 -14.07 4.59 60.14
N LEU A 221 -15.18 4.22 60.77
CA LEU A 221 -15.80 4.98 61.83
C LEU A 221 -14.75 5.13 62.94
N THR A 222 -14.16 6.32 63.05
CA THR A 222 -13.40 6.72 64.23
C THR A 222 -14.36 6.72 65.41
N VAL A 223 -14.34 5.64 66.18
CA VAL A 223 -14.92 5.61 67.51
C VAL A 223 -13.93 6.34 68.41
N SER A 224 -14.20 7.61 68.70
CA SER A 224 -13.50 8.31 69.78
C SER A 224 -14.06 7.84 71.13
N PRO A 225 -13.21 7.59 72.13
CA PRO A 225 -13.64 7.35 73.51
C PRO A 225 -14.23 8.60 74.17
#